data_AF-A0A960T6A0-F1
#
_entry.id   AF-A0A960T6A0-F1
#
_cell.length_a   1.000
_cell.length_b   1.000
_cell.length_c   1.000
_cell.angle_alpha   90.00
_cell.angle_beta   90.00
_cell.angle_gamma   90.00
#
_symmetry.space_group_name_H-M   'P 1'
#
loop_
_entity.id
_entity.type
_entity.pdbx_description
1 polymer ?
#
loop_
_entity_poly.entity_id
_entity_poly.type
_entity_poly.pdbx_seq_one_letter_code
_entity_poly.pdbx_strand_id
1 'polypeptide(L)'
;MGRSIFRILVLLAFMGASIPAALIGEGSGQKRDYWAKLTQEDKRNIRFIVESLGRKSLVSLLFSQSKLHKAGDAIAHVHPLSFLAYVCENQELYRDFQNIHGRPWREFSEGFEESLRKAAERGNLGEDILKDFSKRAELPIKDVMSLVEKKGWSRLMERIAGR
;
A
#
# COMPACT_ATOMS: atom_id res chain seq x y z
N MET A 1 37.28 -12.11 2.70
CA MET A 1 36.45 -11.58 3.81
C MET A 1 35.49 -10.55 3.22
N GLY A 2 34.17 -10.65 3.41
CA GLY A 2 33.24 -9.56 3.08
C GLY A 2 32.17 -9.78 1.98
N ARG A 3 31.83 -11.01 1.57
CA ARG A 3 30.77 -11.27 0.57
C ARG A 3 29.56 -12.08 1.06
N SER A 4 29.44 -12.31 2.37
CA SER A 4 28.45 -13.26 2.92
C SER A 4 27.23 -12.63 3.63
N ILE A 5 27.21 -11.31 3.86
CA ILE A 5 26.12 -10.64 4.60
C ILE A 5 25.07 -10.05 3.64
N PHE A 6 25.47 -9.74 2.40
CA PHE A 6 24.60 -9.18 1.37
C PHE A 6 23.57 -10.18 0.81
N ARG A 7 23.75 -11.49 1.06
CA ARG A 7 22.77 -12.52 0.72
C ARG A 7 21.70 -12.71 1.80
N ILE A 8 21.95 -12.35 3.06
CA ILE A 8 20.97 -12.53 4.15
C ILE A 8 19.89 -11.44 4.12
N LEU A 9 20.20 -10.25 3.59
CA LEU A 9 19.19 -9.22 3.27
C LEU A 9 18.42 -9.50 1.96
N VAL A 10 18.86 -10.49 1.18
CA VAL A 10 18.25 -10.91 -0.10
C VAL A 10 17.57 -12.30 0.03
N LEU A 11 17.79 -13.03 1.12
CA LEU A 11 17.28 -14.39 1.36
C LEU A 11 15.90 -14.46 2.03
N LEU A 12 15.29 -13.34 2.41
CA LEU A 12 13.85 -13.30 2.77
C LEU A 12 12.97 -12.91 1.58
N ALA A 13 13.51 -13.00 0.36
CA ALA A 13 12.75 -12.95 -0.88
C ALA A 13 12.42 -14.35 -1.45
N PHE A 14 12.96 -15.47 -0.93
CA PHE A 14 12.73 -16.80 -1.54
C PHE A 14 12.72 -17.95 -0.51
N MET A 15 11.64 -18.05 0.26
CA MET A 15 11.00 -19.33 0.56
C MET A 15 9.50 -19.17 0.24
N GLY A 16 9.15 -19.34 -1.04
CA GLY A 16 7.80 -19.73 -1.49
C GLY A 16 6.60 -18.81 -1.20
N ALA A 17 6.77 -17.67 -0.53
CA ALA A 17 5.70 -16.70 -0.29
C ALA A 17 6.20 -15.29 -0.57
N SER A 18 5.84 -14.77 -1.74
CA SER A 18 6.09 -13.41 -2.16
C SER A 18 5.53 -12.44 -1.11
N ILE A 19 6.38 -11.59 -0.52
CA ILE A 19 5.98 -10.49 0.37
C ILE A 19 4.84 -9.60 -0.18
N PRO A 20 4.65 -9.37 -1.51
CA PRO A 20 3.58 -8.50 -2.02
C PRO A 20 2.15 -9.00 -1.76
N ALA A 21 1.92 -10.32 -1.70
CA ALA A 21 0.58 -10.89 -1.52
C ALA A 21 0.15 -11.00 -0.05
N ALA A 22 1.13 -11.01 0.87
CA ALA A 22 0.93 -11.23 2.29
C ALA A 22 0.84 -9.93 3.12
N LEU A 23 1.31 -8.79 2.58
CA LEU A 23 1.12 -7.48 3.21
C LEU A 23 -0.24 -6.84 2.84
N ILE A 24 -0.87 -7.31 1.77
CA ILE A 24 -2.22 -6.94 1.37
C ILE A 24 -2.96 -8.25 1.09
N GLY A 25 -3.30 -8.95 2.18
CA GLY A 25 -3.69 -10.36 2.19
C GLY A 25 -4.46 -10.78 0.95
N GLU A 26 -4.09 -11.93 0.40
CA GLU A 26 -4.75 -12.57 -0.75
C GLU A 26 -6.27 -12.49 -0.57
N GLY A 27 -6.85 -11.47 -1.21
CA GLY A 27 -8.21 -11.05 -0.93
C GLY A 27 -9.17 -12.04 -1.53
N SER A 28 -9.53 -13.08 -0.76
CA SER A 28 -10.77 -13.88 -0.65
C SER A 28 -11.69 -14.05 -1.88
N GLY A 29 -11.27 -13.73 -3.09
CA GLY A 29 -12.12 -13.56 -4.27
C GLY A 29 -13.13 -12.40 -4.19
N GLN A 30 -13.37 -11.79 -3.03
CA GLN A 30 -14.48 -10.85 -2.83
C GLN A 30 -14.16 -9.41 -3.23
N LYS A 31 -15.14 -8.72 -3.84
CA LYS A 31 -15.10 -7.29 -4.15
C LYS A 31 -15.02 -6.49 -2.85
N ARG A 32 -13.92 -5.76 -2.62
CA ARG A 32 -13.71 -4.92 -1.43
C ARG A 32 -14.55 -3.64 -1.56
N ASP A 33 -15.34 -3.29 -0.57
CA ASP A 33 -16.20 -2.10 -0.65
C ASP A 33 -15.39 -0.82 -0.38
N TYR A 34 -15.36 0.10 -1.36
CA TYR A 34 -14.72 1.41 -1.21
C TYR A 34 -15.45 2.30 -0.21
N TRP A 35 -16.78 2.23 -0.20
CA TRP A 35 -17.65 3.08 0.60
C TRP A 35 -17.81 2.58 2.04
N ALA A 36 -17.31 1.38 2.33
CA ALA A 36 -17.22 0.87 3.69
C ALA A 36 -16.34 1.78 4.54
N LYS A 37 -16.88 2.19 5.69
CA LYS A 37 -16.15 3.03 6.64
C LYS A 37 -14.98 2.25 7.23
N LEU A 38 -13.80 2.86 7.23
CA LEU A 38 -12.66 2.34 7.99
C LEU A 38 -13.00 2.33 9.48
N THR A 39 -12.94 1.14 10.08
CA THR A 39 -13.07 0.97 11.52
C THR A 39 -11.88 1.59 12.24
N GLN A 40 -11.99 1.76 13.56
CA GLN A 40 -10.84 2.21 14.36
C GLN A 40 -9.69 1.21 14.32
N GLU A 41 -9.98 -0.08 14.13
CA GLU A 41 -8.96 -1.11 13.98
C GLU A 41 -8.22 -1.01 12.65
N ASP A 42 -8.96 -0.82 11.55
CA ASP A 42 -8.37 -0.59 10.23
C ASP A 42 -7.39 0.58 10.27
N LYS A 43 -7.83 1.70 10.84
CA LYS A 43 -7.02 2.92 10.98
C LYS A 43 -5.75 2.70 11.79
N ARG A 44 -5.83 1.92 12.88
CA ARG A 44 -4.66 1.56 13.70
C ARG A 44 -3.67 0.69 12.91
N ASN A 45 -4.17 -0.31 12.18
CA ASN A 45 -3.33 -1.20 11.38
C ASN A 45 -2.66 -0.46 10.22
N ILE A 46 -3.41 0.37 9.48
CA ILE A 46 -2.88 1.22 8.42
C ILE A 46 -1.79 2.14 8.96
N ARG A 47 -2.06 2.80 10.09
CA ARG A 47 -1.09 3.66 10.76
C ARG A 47 0.18 2.90 11.13
N PHE A 48 0.04 1.75 11.79
CA PHE A 48 1.17 0.91 12.20
C PHE A 48 2.04 0.49 11.01
N ILE A 49 1.42 0.13 9.88
CA ILE A 49 2.14 -0.25 8.66
C ILE A 49 2.94 0.93 8.13
N VAL A 50 2.29 2.05 7.85
CA VAL A 50 2.93 3.20 7.19
C VAL A 50 4.00 3.82 8.10
N GLU A 51 3.72 4.01 9.39
CA GLU A 51 4.71 4.52 10.36
C GLU A 51 5.90 3.57 10.49
N SER A 52 5.66 2.26 10.54
CA SER A 52 6.76 1.29 10.63
C SER A 52 7.65 1.37 9.39
N LEU A 53 7.07 1.39 8.20
CA LEU A 53 7.83 1.43 6.94
C LEU A 53 8.53 2.78 6.72
N GLY A 54 7.92 3.89 7.13
CA GLY A 54 8.46 5.23 6.93
C GLY A 54 9.46 5.68 8.00
N ARG A 55 9.43 5.10 9.21
CA ARG A 55 10.26 5.57 10.35
C ARG A 55 11.30 4.58 10.84
N LYS A 56 11.08 3.26 10.70
CA LYS A 56 11.96 2.26 11.31
C LYS A 56 13.15 1.93 10.41
N SER A 57 14.29 1.66 11.05
CA SER A 57 15.44 1.07 10.37
C SER A 57 15.11 -0.33 9.83
N LEU A 58 15.83 -0.78 8.80
CA LEU A 58 15.68 -2.14 8.25
C LEU A 58 15.81 -3.23 9.31
N VAL A 59 16.72 -3.06 10.28
CA VAL A 59 16.90 -4.00 11.39
C VAL A 59 15.65 -4.05 12.27
N SER A 60 15.09 -2.89 12.62
CA SER A 60 13.85 -2.80 13.39
C SER A 60 12.63 -3.35 12.64
N LEU A 61 12.63 -3.26 11.31
CA LEU A 61 11.60 -3.84 10.45
C LEU A 61 11.62 -5.37 10.49
N LEU A 62 12.81 -6.00 10.49
CA LEU A 62 12.94 -7.46 10.63
C LEU A 62 12.28 -7.96 11.93
N PHE A 63 12.51 -7.28 13.06
CA PHE A 63 11.87 -7.63 14.33
C PHE A 63 10.36 -7.34 14.36
N SER A 64 9.87 -6.47 13.47
CA SER A 64 8.46 -6.11 13.34
C SER A 64 7.72 -6.93 12.28
N GLN A 65 8.40 -7.83 11.55
CA GLN A 65 7.86 -8.50 10.36
C GLN A 65 6.55 -9.25 10.64
N SER A 66 6.50 -10.06 11.70
CA SER A 66 5.26 -10.80 12.05
C SER A 66 4.10 -9.86 12.39
N LYS A 67 4.39 -8.72 13.05
CA LYS A 67 3.36 -7.72 13.39
C LYS A 67 2.88 -6.99 12.14
N LEU A 68 3.77 -6.67 11.21
CA LEU A 68 3.44 -6.06 9.93
C LEU A 68 2.56 -6.98 9.08
N HIS A 69 2.88 -8.26 9.04
CA HIS A 69 2.06 -9.24 8.34
C HIS A 69 0.65 -9.35 8.95
N LYS A 70 0.57 -9.49 10.28
CA LYS A 70 -0.73 -9.51 10.99
C LYS A 70 -1.55 -8.24 10.75
N ALA A 71 -0.91 -7.08 10.75
CA ALA A 71 -1.59 -5.82 10.45
C ALA A 71 -2.09 -5.76 9.01
N GLY A 72 -1.31 -6.27 8.04
CA GLY A 72 -1.69 -6.37 6.63
C GLY A 72 -2.87 -7.31 6.40
N ASP A 73 -2.86 -8.49 7.02
CA ASP A 73 -3.96 -9.45 6.98
C ASP A 73 -5.24 -8.86 7.57
N ALA A 74 -5.11 -8.14 8.70
CA ALA A 74 -6.22 -7.50 9.38
C ALA A 74 -6.86 -6.36 8.58
N ILE A 75 -6.22 -5.86 7.51
CA ILE A 75 -6.80 -4.86 6.59
C ILE A 75 -6.98 -5.41 5.17
N ALA A 76 -6.87 -6.71 4.97
CA ALA A 76 -6.99 -7.33 3.65
C ALA A 76 -8.39 -7.14 3.01
N HIS A 77 -9.40 -6.79 3.80
CA HIS A 77 -10.74 -6.41 3.32
C HIS A 77 -10.82 -4.95 2.85
N VAL A 78 -9.88 -4.08 3.25
CA VAL A 78 -9.92 -2.64 2.96
C VAL A 78 -9.64 -2.38 1.48
N HIS A 79 -10.47 -1.54 0.87
CA HIS A 79 -10.26 -1.11 -0.51
C HIS A 79 -8.94 -0.32 -0.65
N PRO A 80 -8.11 -0.60 -1.69
CA PRO A 80 -6.80 0.05 -1.84
C PRO A 80 -6.88 1.59 -1.92
N LEU A 81 -7.88 2.14 -2.62
CA LEU A 81 -8.08 3.60 -2.64
C LEU A 81 -8.56 4.17 -1.30
N SER A 82 -9.28 3.42 -0.48
CA SER A 82 -9.70 3.88 0.86
C SER A 82 -8.50 3.94 1.81
N PHE A 83 -7.58 2.97 1.70
CA PHE A 83 -6.29 3.01 2.38
C PHE A 83 -5.51 4.28 1.99
N LEU A 84 -5.31 4.49 0.68
CA LEU A 84 -4.48 5.59 0.18
C LEU A 84 -5.10 6.96 0.50
N ALA A 85 -6.43 7.09 0.40
CA ALA A 85 -7.14 8.29 0.80
C ALA A 85 -6.91 8.62 2.28
N TYR A 86 -7.06 7.62 3.17
CA TYR A 86 -6.82 7.81 4.59
C TYR A 86 -5.37 8.24 4.89
N VAL A 87 -4.39 7.68 4.17
CA VAL A 87 -2.99 8.12 4.29
C VAL A 87 -2.83 9.58 3.85
N CYS A 88 -3.41 9.98 2.72
CA CYS A 88 -3.30 11.34 2.19
C CYS A 88 -3.99 12.40 3.07
N GLU A 89 -5.09 12.03 3.73
CA GLU A 89 -5.86 12.90 4.63
C GLU A 89 -5.14 13.19 5.95
N ASN A 90 -4.21 12.32 6.37
CA ASN A 90 -3.46 12.47 7.61
C ASN A 90 -2.05 12.97 7.32
N GLN A 91 -1.78 14.26 7.52
CA GLN A 91 -0.51 14.90 7.14
C GLN A 91 0.74 14.21 7.70
N GLU A 92 0.70 13.78 8.97
CA GLU A 92 1.81 13.04 9.59
C GLU A 92 2.04 11.68 8.92
N LEU A 93 0.95 10.95 8.63
CA LEU A 93 1.00 9.64 8.01
C LEU A 93 1.43 9.73 6.54
N TYR A 94 1.01 10.79 5.85
CA TYR A 94 1.45 11.11 4.51
C TYR A 94 2.96 11.37 4.47
N ARG A 95 3.52 12.11 5.43
CA ARG A 95 4.98 12.30 5.53
C ARG A 95 5.72 10.97 5.71
N ASP A 96 5.19 10.07 6.55
CA ASP A 96 5.78 8.74 6.69
C ASP A 96 5.69 7.94 5.39
N PHE A 97 4.56 8.01 4.70
CA PHE A 97 4.38 7.41 3.39
C PHE A 97 5.40 7.93 2.37
N GLN A 98 5.68 9.24 2.36
CA GLN A 98 6.75 9.82 1.53
C GLN A 98 8.12 9.28 1.92
N ASN A 99 8.39 9.04 3.21
CA ASN A 99 9.66 8.46 3.65
C ASN A 99 9.82 6.98 3.24
N ILE A 100 8.73 6.28 2.91
CA ILE A 100 8.81 4.93 2.33
C ILE A 100 9.48 5.00 0.95
N HIS A 101 9.34 6.12 0.22
CA HIS A 101 9.90 6.41 -1.12
C HIS A 101 11.44 6.43 -1.08
N GLY A 102 12.00 5.22 -1.05
CA GLY A 102 13.39 4.91 -0.80
C GLY A 102 13.51 3.41 -0.55
N ARG A 103 13.61 2.99 0.72
CA ARG A 103 13.50 1.58 1.12
C ARG A 103 12.58 1.47 2.33
N PRO A 104 11.55 0.61 2.33
CA PRO A 104 11.23 -0.45 1.34
C PRO A 104 10.11 -0.07 0.33
N TRP A 105 10.35 0.91 -0.56
CA TRP A 105 9.34 1.37 -1.54
C TRP A 105 8.87 0.30 -2.52
N ARG A 106 9.82 -0.42 -3.14
CA ARG A 106 9.52 -1.36 -4.22
C ARG A 106 8.50 -2.41 -3.77
N GLU A 107 8.79 -3.12 -2.69
CA GLU A 107 7.94 -4.18 -2.18
C GLU A 107 6.56 -3.66 -1.73
N PHE A 108 6.52 -2.47 -1.14
CA PHE A 108 5.28 -1.81 -0.75
C PHE A 108 4.43 -1.40 -1.96
N SER A 109 5.05 -0.75 -2.95
CA SER A 109 4.38 -0.31 -4.18
C SER A 109 3.86 -1.48 -5.00
N GLU A 110 4.64 -2.56 -5.19
CA GLU A 110 4.22 -3.76 -5.92
C GLU A 110 2.96 -4.40 -5.33
N GLY A 111 2.86 -4.48 -4.00
CA GLY A 111 1.64 -4.98 -3.34
C GLY A 111 0.41 -4.10 -3.64
N PHE A 112 0.59 -2.78 -3.58
CA PHE A 112 -0.48 -1.83 -3.91
C PHE A 112 -0.89 -1.89 -5.38
N GLU A 113 0.06 -2.00 -6.29
CA GLU A 113 -0.19 -2.16 -7.72
C GLU A 113 -1.03 -3.42 -8.01
N GLU A 114 -0.70 -4.54 -7.37
CA GLU A 114 -1.49 -5.77 -7.46
C GLU A 114 -2.93 -5.59 -6.98
N SER A 115 -3.10 -4.92 -5.84
CA SER A 115 -4.43 -4.66 -5.27
C SER A 115 -5.26 -3.72 -6.12
N LEU A 116 -4.65 -2.68 -6.70
CA LEU A 116 -5.29 -1.76 -7.64
C LEU A 116 -5.67 -2.46 -8.93
N ARG A 117 -4.79 -3.30 -9.47
CA ARG A 117 -5.09 -4.12 -10.66
C ARG A 117 -6.28 -5.04 -10.43
N LYS A 118 -6.31 -5.77 -9.31
CA LYS A 118 -7.44 -6.64 -8.93
C LYS A 118 -8.74 -5.85 -8.74
N ALA A 119 -8.67 -4.64 -8.16
CA ALA A 119 -9.84 -3.76 -8.05
C ALA A 119 -10.34 -3.33 -9.43
N ALA A 120 -9.44 -2.97 -10.36
CA ALA A 120 -9.78 -2.62 -11.73
C ALA A 120 -10.46 -3.78 -12.49
N GLU A 121 -9.87 -4.97 -12.43
CA GLU A 121 -10.38 -6.20 -13.07
C GLU A 121 -11.79 -6.58 -12.57
N ARG A 122 -12.11 -6.23 -11.32
CA ARG A 122 -13.43 -6.45 -10.70
C ARG A 122 -14.42 -5.29 -10.92
N GLY A 123 -14.08 -4.32 -11.77
CA GLY A 123 -14.91 -3.13 -12.01
C GLY A 123 -15.13 -2.28 -10.76
N ASN A 124 -14.14 -2.26 -9.86
CA ASN A 124 -14.21 -1.61 -8.55
C ASN A 124 -13.40 -0.31 -8.49
N LEU A 125 -13.23 0.35 -9.65
CA LEU A 125 -12.59 1.65 -9.81
C LEU A 125 -13.48 2.54 -10.70
N GLY A 126 -14.77 2.62 -10.36
CA GLY A 126 -15.75 3.45 -11.06
C GLY A 126 -15.43 4.95 -10.98
N GLU A 127 -16.01 5.73 -11.88
CA GLU A 127 -15.76 7.18 -11.97
C GLU A 127 -16.10 7.92 -10.66
N ASP A 128 -17.16 7.50 -9.98
CA ASP A 128 -17.58 8.00 -8.66
C ASP A 128 -16.51 7.76 -7.58
N ILE A 129 -15.97 6.55 -7.52
CA ILE A 129 -14.88 6.16 -6.62
C ILE A 129 -13.62 7.00 -6.91
N LEU A 130 -13.25 7.14 -8.19
CA LEU A 130 -12.06 7.90 -8.58
C LEU A 130 -12.20 9.40 -8.28
N LYS A 131 -13.40 9.97 -8.46
CA LYS A 131 -13.72 11.36 -8.09
C LYS A 131 -13.58 11.59 -6.59
N ASP A 132 -14.16 10.71 -5.78
CA ASP A 132 -14.06 10.82 -4.32
C ASP A 132 -12.60 10.65 -3.86
N PHE A 133 -11.90 9.63 -4.34
CA PHE A 133 -10.48 9.42 -4.05
C PHE A 133 -9.64 10.65 -4.43
N SER A 134 -9.81 11.18 -5.65
CA SER A 134 -9.10 12.36 -6.14
C SER A 134 -9.30 13.57 -5.21
N LYS A 135 -10.53 13.80 -4.74
CA LYS A 135 -10.85 14.86 -3.79
C LYS A 135 -10.13 14.65 -2.46
N ARG A 136 -10.19 13.44 -1.90
CA ARG A 136 -9.60 13.10 -0.59
C ARG A 136 -8.08 13.08 -0.61
N ALA A 137 -7.49 12.64 -1.72
CA ALA A 137 -6.05 12.64 -1.94
C ALA A 137 -5.52 13.99 -2.44
N GLU A 138 -6.38 14.98 -2.69
CA GLU A 138 -6.02 16.29 -3.25
C GLU A 138 -5.20 16.18 -4.55
N LEU A 139 -5.58 15.21 -5.40
CA LEU A 139 -4.96 14.99 -6.70
C LEU A 139 -5.89 15.45 -7.82
N PRO A 140 -5.39 15.99 -8.94
CA PRO A 140 -6.24 16.32 -10.08
C PRO A 140 -6.95 15.07 -10.62
N ILE A 141 -8.28 15.10 -10.72
CA ILE A 141 -9.07 13.96 -11.19
C ILE A 141 -8.64 13.47 -12.58
N LYS A 142 -8.23 14.40 -13.46
CA LYS A 142 -7.71 14.10 -14.79
C LYS A 142 -6.46 13.22 -14.73
N ASP A 143 -5.56 13.49 -13.78
CA ASP A 143 -4.34 12.70 -13.59
C ASP A 143 -4.70 11.30 -13.10
N VAL A 144 -5.57 11.21 -12.08
CA VAL A 144 -6.01 9.94 -11.50
C VAL A 144 -6.68 9.07 -12.55
N MET A 145 -7.70 9.58 -13.24
CA MET A 145 -8.42 8.83 -14.28
C MET A 145 -7.49 8.36 -15.40
N SER A 146 -6.64 9.26 -15.92
CA SER A 146 -5.72 8.89 -17.01
C SER A 146 -4.74 7.78 -16.60
N LEU A 147 -4.26 7.81 -15.35
CA LEU A 147 -3.38 6.77 -14.83
C LEU A 147 -4.11 5.44 -14.63
N VAL A 148 -5.34 5.45 -14.12
CA VAL A 148 -6.15 4.23 -13.96
C VAL A 148 -6.49 3.61 -15.32
N GLU A 149 -6.95 4.41 -16.28
CA GLU A 149 -7.28 3.95 -17.65
C GLU A 149 -6.08 3.31 -18.36
N LYS A 150 -4.89 3.91 -18.19
CA LYS A 150 -3.63 3.40 -18.75
C LYS A 150 -3.01 2.26 -17.95
N LYS A 151 -3.68 1.79 -16.87
CA LYS A 151 -3.13 0.81 -15.92
C LYS A 151 -1.77 1.23 -15.33
N GLY A 152 -1.56 2.53 -15.21
CA GLY A 152 -0.32 3.15 -14.72
C GLY A 152 -0.23 3.13 -13.19
N TRP A 153 -0.38 1.98 -12.56
CA TRP A 153 -0.45 1.82 -11.10
C TRP A 153 0.80 2.34 -10.39
N SER A 154 1.98 1.96 -10.90
CA SER A 154 3.25 2.47 -10.39
C SER A 154 3.30 3.99 -10.44
N ARG A 155 2.95 4.57 -11.59
CA ARG A 155 2.90 6.03 -11.77
C ARG A 155 1.86 6.71 -10.87
N LEU A 156 0.75 6.03 -10.54
CA LEU A 156 -0.23 6.53 -9.57
C LEU A 156 0.36 6.58 -8.17
N MET A 157 1.06 5.53 -7.74
CA MET A 157 1.76 5.51 -6.44
C MET A 157 2.83 6.59 -6.35
N GLU A 158 3.64 6.75 -7.40
CA GLU A 158 4.63 7.82 -7.52
C GLU A 158 3.98 9.20 -7.46
N ARG A 159 2.86 9.39 -8.17
CA ARG A 159 2.11 10.65 -8.18
C ARG A 159 1.55 10.99 -6.79
N ILE A 160 1.08 9.99 -6.06
CA ILE A 160 0.59 10.14 -4.68
C ILE A 160 1.75 10.52 -3.76
N ALA A 161 2.90 9.84 -3.83
CA ALA A 161 4.04 10.13 -2.96
C ALA A 161 4.68 11.51 -3.24
N GLY A 162 4.62 11.97 -4.49
CA GLY A 162 5.17 13.25 -4.92
C GLY A 162 4.20 14.44 -4.83
N ARG A 163 3.04 14.32 -4.17
CA ARG A 163 2.12 15.44 -3.95
C ARG A 163 2.71 16.46 -2.97
#